data_AF-A0A182T4U7-F1
#
_entry.id   AF-A0A182T4U7-F1
#
_cell.length_a   1.000
_cell.length_b   1.000
_cell.length_c   1.000
_cell.angle_alpha   90.00
_cell.angle_beta   90.00
_cell.angle_gamma   90.00
#
_symmetry.space_group_name_H-M   'P 1'
#
loop_
_entity.id
_entity.type
_entity.pdbx_description
1 polymer ?
#
loop_
_entity_poly.entity_id
_entity_poly.type
_entity_poly.pdbx_seq_one_letter_code
_entity_poly.pdbx_strand_id
1 'polypeptide(L)'
;MADLEKIEIRDVTRIERIGAHSHIRGLGLDDVLEARTVSQGMVGQKEARRAAGIVVQMVREGKIAGRCILLAGEPSTGKTAIAVGMAQALGNETPFTSMSGSEIYSLEMNKTEALSQALRKSIGLRIKEETEIIEGEVVEIQIDRPATGTGQKVGKVTMKTTDMETNYDLGNKIIECFIKEKIQAGDIITIDKASGK
;
A
#
# COMPACT_ATOMS: atom_id res chain seq x y z
N MET A 1 28.11 10.25 -1.89
CA MET A 1 26.96 10.05 -0.98
C MET A 1 25.98 9.19 -1.75
N ALA A 2 25.79 7.95 -1.31
CA ALA A 2 25.03 6.95 -2.08
C ALA A 2 23.56 7.37 -2.16
N ASP A 3 23.04 7.42 -3.39
CA ASP A 3 21.63 7.57 -3.68
C ASP A 3 20.88 6.40 -3.02
N LEU A 4 20.17 6.70 -1.93
CA LEU A 4 19.15 5.80 -1.38
C LEU A 4 18.01 5.80 -2.38
N GLU A 5 18.02 4.84 -3.31
CA GLU A 5 16.80 4.44 -4.00
C GLU A 5 15.76 4.10 -2.93
N LYS A 6 14.69 4.91 -2.85
CA LYS A 6 13.47 4.53 -2.14
C LYS A 6 13.04 3.19 -2.74
N ILE A 7 13.28 2.10 -2.02
CA ILE A 7 12.63 0.82 -2.28
C ILE A 7 11.16 1.05 -1.90
N GLU A 8 10.39 1.62 -2.84
CA GLU A 8 8.96 1.42 -2.82
C GLU A 8 8.75 -0.09 -2.97
N ILE A 9 8.42 -0.76 -1.87
CA ILE A 9 7.82 -2.07 -1.91
C ILE A 9 6.42 -1.86 -2.50
N ARG A 10 6.34 -1.57 -3.80
CA ARG A 10 5.15 -1.86 -4.57
C ARG A 10 5.07 -3.38 -4.56
N ASP A 11 4.19 -3.92 -3.74
CA ASP A 11 3.71 -5.29 -3.91
C ASP A 11 3.43 -5.43 -5.41
N VAL A 12 4.27 -6.20 -6.10
CA VAL A 12 4.05 -6.60 -7.49
C VAL A 12 2.60 -7.02 -7.54
N THR A 13 1.74 -6.25 -8.23
CA THR A 13 0.29 -6.43 -8.29
C THR A 13 0.00 -7.92 -8.24
N ARG A 14 -0.34 -8.42 -7.04
CA ARG A 14 -0.44 -9.85 -6.83
C ARG A 14 -1.60 -10.24 -7.72
N ILE A 15 -1.31 -10.99 -8.79
CA ILE A 15 -2.36 -11.61 -9.58
C ILE A 15 -3.17 -12.41 -8.57
N GLU A 16 -4.38 -11.95 -8.26
CA GLU A 16 -5.28 -12.63 -7.33
C GLU A 16 -5.67 -13.96 -7.97
N ARG A 17 -4.84 -14.97 -7.75
CA ARG A 17 -5.15 -16.35 -8.12
C ARG A 17 -6.18 -16.86 -7.11
N ILE A 18 -7.19 -17.57 -7.62
CA ILE A 18 -8.20 -18.21 -6.79
C ILE A 18 -7.49 -19.23 -5.88
N GLY A 19 -7.36 -18.87 -4.60
CA GLY A 19 -6.81 -19.73 -3.55
C GLY A 19 -7.91 -20.34 -2.69
N ALA A 20 -7.55 -21.32 -1.85
CA ALA A 20 -8.47 -22.03 -0.97
C ALA A 20 -9.25 -21.12 0.01
N HIS A 21 -8.75 -19.92 0.28
CA HIS A 21 -9.37 -18.94 1.18
C HIS A 21 -9.74 -17.61 0.50
N SER A 22 -9.68 -17.55 -0.83
CA SER A 22 -9.99 -16.33 -1.62
C SER A 22 -11.45 -15.88 -1.53
N HIS A 23 -12.36 -16.79 -1.17
CA HIS A 23 -13.77 -16.49 -0.98
C HIS A 23 -14.09 -15.79 0.35
N ILE A 24 -13.13 -15.74 1.29
CA ILE A 24 -13.32 -15.17 2.62
C ILE A 24 -13.05 -13.67 2.55
N ARG A 25 -14.09 -12.87 2.82
CA ARG A 25 -14.03 -11.40 2.78
C ARG A 25 -14.10 -10.75 4.16
N GLY A 26 -14.19 -11.56 5.22
CA GLY A 26 -14.28 -11.09 6.61
C GLY A 26 -14.85 -12.15 7.53
N LEU A 27 -15.08 -11.78 8.79
CA LEU A 27 -15.61 -12.70 9.81
C LEU A 27 -17.14 -12.86 9.77
N GLY A 28 -17.87 -12.02 9.02
CA GLY A 28 -19.32 -12.11 8.83
C GLY A 28 -20.14 -11.92 10.13
N LEU A 29 -19.67 -11.04 11.01
CA LEU A 29 -20.34 -10.67 12.26
C LEU A 29 -21.33 -9.52 12.03
N ASP A 30 -22.30 -9.37 12.91
CA ASP A 30 -23.12 -8.15 13.02
C ASP A 30 -22.50 -7.11 13.98
N ASP A 31 -23.19 -5.98 14.16
CA ASP A 31 -22.76 -4.88 15.01
C ASP A 31 -22.72 -5.26 16.52
N VAL A 32 -23.37 -6.36 16.89
CA VAL A 32 -23.40 -6.91 18.27
C VAL A 32 -22.37 -8.05 18.43
N LEU A 33 -21.50 -8.25 17.43
CA LEU A 33 -20.49 -9.32 17.36
C LEU A 33 -21.07 -10.74 17.28
N GLU A 34 -22.33 -10.90 16.91
CA GLU A 34 -22.91 -12.21 16.69
C GLU A 34 -22.64 -12.71 15.26
N ALA A 35 -22.24 -13.98 15.16
CA ALA A 35 -21.89 -14.59 13.90
C ALA A 35 -23.15 -15.01 13.14
N ARG A 36 -23.39 -14.37 11.99
CA ARG A 36 -24.44 -14.78 11.06
C ARG A 36 -24.14 -16.17 10.52
N THR A 37 -25.19 -16.98 10.31
CA THR A 37 -25.06 -18.38 9.86
C THR A 37 -24.26 -18.52 8.57
N VAL A 38 -24.47 -17.61 7.61
CA VAL A 38 -23.70 -17.48 6.36
C VAL A 38 -23.46 -16.00 6.10
N SER A 39 -22.20 -15.56 6.03
CA SER A 39 -21.86 -14.17 5.70
C SER A 39 -20.37 -14.03 5.35
N GLN A 40 -20.04 -13.12 4.43
CA GLN A 40 -18.65 -12.76 4.03
C GLN A 40 -17.76 -13.96 3.66
N GLY A 41 -18.35 -15.03 3.09
CA GLY A 41 -17.63 -16.26 2.74
C GLY A 41 -17.41 -17.23 3.90
N MET A 42 -17.89 -16.90 5.11
CA MET A 42 -17.84 -17.76 6.28
C MET A 42 -19.18 -18.41 6.58
N VAL A 43 -19.13 -19.70 6.93
CA VAL A 43 -20.31 -20.53 7.27
C VAL A 43 -20.04 -21.26 8.57
N GLY A 44 -21.01 -21.25 9.49
CA GLY A 44 -20.87 -21.95 10.78
C GLY A 44 -19.82 -21.32 11.70
N GLN A 45 -19.18 -22.16 12.53
CA GLN A 45 -18.15 -21.78 13.53
C GLN A 45 -18.50 -20.52 14.33
N LYS A 46 -19.74 -20.45 14.84
CA LYS A 46 -20.30 -19.22 15.43
C LYS A 46 -19.50 -18.74 16.64
N GLU A 47 -19.17 -19.64 17.56
CA GLU A 47 -18.42 -19.31 18.78
C GLU A 47 -17.01 -18.82 18.45
N ALA A 48 -16.30 -19.53 17.57
CA ALA A 48 -14.94 -19.15 17.17
C ALA A 48 -14.91 -17.82 16.40
N ARG A 49 -15.90 -17.56 15.54
CA ARG A 49 -16.04 -16.28 14.83
C ARG A 49 -16.37 -15.13 15.78
N ARG A 50 -17.26 -15.34 16.75
CA ARG A 50 -17.56 -14.36 17.81
C ARG A 50 -16.31 -14.04 18.62
N ALA A 51 -15.58 -15.06 19.07
CA ALA A 51 -14.32 -14.88 19.80
C ALA A 51 -13.27 -14.11 18.97
N ALA A 52 -13.11 -14.47 17.69
CA ALA A 52 -12.24 -13.76 16.75
C ALA A 52 -12.67 -12.29 16.56
N GLY A 53 -13.97 -12.01 16.54
CA GLY A 53 -14.51 -10.65 16.48
C GLY A 53 -14.11 -9.79 17.67
N ILE A 54 -14.25 -10.33 18.88
CA ILE A 54 -13.84 -9.64 20.11
C ILE A 54 -12.33 -9.33 20.06
N VAL A 55 -11.52 -10.28 19.60
CA VAL A 55 -10.07 -10.05 19.40
C VAL A 55 -9.82 -8.92 18.41
N VAL A 56 -10.45 -8.95 17.24
CA VAL A 56 -10.27 -7.91 16.21
C VAL A 56 -10.64 -6.53 16.77
N GLN A 57 -11.71 -6.44 17.58
CA GLN A 57 -12.08 -5.19 18.24
C GLN A 57 -11.02 -4.75 19.26
N MET A 58 -10.51 -5.65 20.11
CA MET A 58 -9.45 -5.33 21.06
C MET A 58 -8.16 -4.85 20.37
N VAL A 59 -7.84 -5.40 19.18
CA VAL A 59 -6.72 -4.96 18.35
C VAL A 59 -6.97 -3.56 17.79
N ARG A 60 -8.17 -3.30 17.23
CA ARG A 60 -8.55 -1.97 16.71
C ARG A 60 -8.53 -0.89 17.79
N GLU A 61 -8.94 -1.21 19.01
CA GLU A 61 -8.91 -0.32 20.17
C GLU A 61 -7.50 -0.16 20.76
N GLY A 62 -6.50 -0.92 20.31
CA GLY A 62 -5.13 -0.87 20.82
C GLY A 62 -4.99 -1.37 22.26
N LYS A 63 -5.99 -2.05 22.82
CA LYS A 63 -5.99 -2.54 24.22
C LYS A 63 -5.07 -3.74 24.45
N ILE A 64 -4.63 -4.40 23.37
CA ILE A 64 -3.78 -5.58 23.42
C ILE A 64 -2.53 -5.37 22.56
N ALA A 65 -1.35 -5.61 23.16
CA ALA A 65 -0.08 -5.71 22.47
C ALA A 65 0.72 -6.91 23.02
N GLY A 66 1.48 -7.59 22.15
CA GLY A 66 2.38 -8.69 22.56
C GLY A 66 1.70 -9.95 23.07
N ARG A 67 0.43 -10.20 22.69
CA ARG A 67 -0.30 -11.42 23.08
C ARG A 67 -0.39 -12.41 21.91
N CYS A 68 -0.29 -13.68 22.24
CA CYS A 68 -0.47 -14.78 21.29
C CYS A 68 -1.88 -15.35 21.39
N ILE A 69 -2.45 -15.73 20.25
CA ILE A 69 -3.76 -16.38 20.17
C ILE A 69 -3.54 -17.73 19.51
N LEU A 70 -4.02 -18.79 20.17
CA LEU A 70 -3.94 -20.15 19.67
C LEU A 70 -5.31 -20.61 19.20
N LEU A 71 -5.41 -20.94 17.91
CA LEU A 71 -6.58 -21.60 17.34
C LEU A 71 -6.35 -23.11 17.33
N ALA A 72 -7.03 -23.85 18.20
CA ALA A 72 -6.94 -25.30 18.31
C ALA A 72 -8.21 -25.99 17.78
N GLY A 73 -8.06 -27.21 17.28
CA GLY A 73 -9.19 -28.02 16.77
C GLY A 73 -8.73 -29.05 15.74
N GLU A 74 -9.64 -29.91 15.32
CA GLU A 74 -9.38 -30.98 14.35
C GLU A 74 -8.98 -30.43 12.96
N PRO A 75 -8.27 -31.21 12.12
CA PRO A 75 -7.99 -30.84 10.73
C PRO A 75 -9.26 -30.41 9.99
N SER A 76 -9.13 -29.48 9.05
CA SER A 76 -10.24 -29.01 8.19
C SER A 76 -11.42 -28.32 8.89
N THR A 77 -11.29 -27.93 10.16
CA THR A 77 -12.33 -27.18 10.90
C THR A 77 -12.35 -25.66 10.65
N GLY A 78 -11.53 -25.16 9.71
CA GLY A 78 -11.52 -23.74 9.32
C GLY A 78 -10.63 -22.82 10.16
N LYS A 79 -9.64 -23.35 10.90
CA LYS A 79 -8.69 -22.54 11.68
C LYS A 79 -7.98 -21.46 10.83
N THR A 80 -7.39 -21.87 9.71
CA THR A 80 -6.73 -20.94 8.77
C THR A 80 -7.74 -19.96 8.15
N ALA A 81 -8.96 -20.43 7.87
CA ALA A 81 -10.03 -19.59 7.32
C ALA A 81 -10.43 -18.47 8.31
N ILE A 82 -10.50 -18.75 9.60
CA ILE A 82 -10.77 -17.74 10.64
C ILE A 82 -9.62 -16.73 10.71
N ALA A 83 -8.36 -17.18 10.67
CA ALA A 83 -7.20 -16.28 10.66
C ALA A 83 -7.20 -15.33 9.44
N VAL A 84 -7.52 -15.85 8.25
CA VAL A 84 -7.70 -15.03 7.04
C VAL A 84 -8.89 -14.09 7.19
N GLY A 85 -10.00 -14.54 7.75
CA GLY A 85 -11.17 -13.71 8.04
C GLY A 85 -10.86 -12.56 9.01
N MET A 86 -10.01 -12.80 10.02
CA MET A 86 -9.52 -11.78 10.95
C MET A 86 -8.66 -10.74 10.22
N ALA A 87 -7.76 -11.18 9.34
CA ALA A 87 -6.92 -10.28 8.53
C ALA A 87 -7.78 -9.37 7.64
N GLN A 88 -8.75 -9.96 6.93
CA GLN A 88 -9.70 -9.20 6.09
C GLN A 88 -10.57 -8.25 6.92
N ALA A 89 -10.95 -8.64 8.13
CA ALA A 89 -11.71 -7.79 9.04
C ALA A 89 -10.88 -6.62 9.58
N LEU A 90 -9.58 -6.76 9.80
CA LEU A 90 -8.72 -5.64 10.24
C LEU A 90 -8.51 -4.59 9.13
N GLY A 91 -8.59 -5.03 7.87
CA GLY A 91 -8.56 -4.18 6.67
C GLY A 91 -7.22 -4.26 5.92
N ASN A 92 -7.20 -3.80 4.68
CA ASN A 92 -6.02 -3.87 3.80
C ASN A 92 -4.82 -3.07 4.31
N GLU A 93 -5.09 -2.07 5.15
CA GLU A 93 -4.07 -1.19 5.72
C GLU A 93 -3.26 -1.84 6.85
N THR A 94 -3.82 -2.87 7.50
CA THR A 94 -3.11 -3.58 8.58
C THR A 94 -2.26 -4.68 7.98
N PRO A 95 -0.93 -4.68 8.21
CA PRO A 95 -0.07 -5.72 7.66
C PRO A 95 -0.39 -7.08 8.28
N PHE A 96 -0.49 -8.10 7.43
CA PHE A 96 -0.72 -9.48 7.85
C PHE A 96 0.32 -10.39 7.20
N THR A 97 1.09 -11.09 8.03
CA THR A 97 2.09 -12.04 7.57
C THR A 97 1.67 -13.47 7.93
N SER A 98 1.40 -14.29 6.92
CA SER A 98 1.27 -15.73 7.09
C SER A 98 2.64 -16.39 6.95
N MET A 99 3.03 -17.20 7.93
CA MET A 99 4.28 -17.96 7.89
C MET A 99 4.02 -19.41 8.29
N SER A 100 4.61 -20.35 7.55
CA SER A 100 4.62 -21.76 7.93
C SER A 100 5.79 -22.05 8.85
N GLY A 101 5.61 -22.94 9.84
CA GLY A 101 6.68 -23.30 10.77
C GLY A 101 7.93 -23.89 10.09
N SER A 102 7.76 -24.53 8.93
CA SER A 102 8.87 -25.07 8.14
C SER A 102 9.70 -23.97 7.46
N GLU A 103 9.14 -22.79 7.19
CA GLU A 103 9.84 -21.67 6.55
C GLU A 103 10.91 -21.05 7.47
N ILE A 104 10.82 -21.29 8.79
CA ILE A 104 11.79 -20.80 9.78
C ILE A 104 13.12 -21.56 9.67
N TYR A 105 13.10 -22.78 9.13
CA TYR A 105 14.29 -23.61 8.99
C TYR A 105 14.95 -23.36 7.64
N SER A 106 15.92 -22.45 7.61
CA SER A 106 16.72 -22.15 6.42
C SER A 106 18.21 -22.41 6.67
N LEU A 107 18.96 -22.69 5.60
CA LEU A 107 20.42 -22.75 5.60
C LEU A 107 21.05 -21.36 5.43
N GLU A 108 20.32 -20.41 4.84
CA GLU A 108 20.82 -19.06 4.54
C GLU A 108 20.72 -18.12 5.74
N MET A 109 19.81 -18.38 6.67
CA MET A 109 19.56 -17.50 7.82
C MET A 109 19.25 -18.28 9.10
N ASN A 110 19.63 -17.68 10.23
CA ASN A 110 19.34 -18.22 11.55
C ASN A 110 17.84 -18.12 11.88
N LYS A 111 17.33 -19.11 12.62
CA LYS A 111 15.94 -19.20 13.08
C LYS A 111 15.45 -17.92 13.78
N THR A 112 16.31 -17.33 14.63
CA THR A 112 16.00 -16.09 15.34
C THR A 112 15.81 -14.91 14.41
N GLU A 113 16.61 -14.83 13.34
CA GLU A 113 16.51 -13.76 12.36
C GLU A 113 15.26 -13.93 11.49
N ALA A 114 14.95 -15.17 11.08
CA ALA A 114 13.71 -15.47 10.35
C ALA A 114 12.46 -15.04 11.15
N LEU A 115 12.41 -15.35 12.44
CA LEU A 115 11.33 -14.92 13.34
C LEU A 115 11.31 -13.40 13.55
N SER A 116 12.48 -12.78 13.73
CA SER A 116 12.59 -11.32 13.91
C SER A 116 12.10 -10.57 12.67
N GLN A 117 12.42 -11.06 11.47
CA GLN A 117 11.93 -10.50 10.22
C GLN A 117 10.42 -10.67 10.06
N ALA A 118 9.87 -11.84 10.42
CA ALA A 118 8.43 -12.08 10.39
C ALA A 118 7.65 -11.10 11.28
N LEU A 119 8.17 -10.84 12.49
CA LEU A 119 7.60 -9.88 13.41
C LEU A 119 7.69 -8.45 12.88
N ARG A 120 8.86 -8.04 12.35
CA ARG A 120 9.03 -6.70 11.75
C ARG A 120 8.10 -6.47 10.56
N LYS A 121 7.94 -7.47 9.68
CA LYS A 121 7.00 -7.41 8.53
C LYS A 121 5.54 -7.26 8.96
N SER A 122 5.20 -7.74 10.16
CA SER A 122 3.84 -7.67 10.71
C SER A 122 3.55 -6.38 11.47
N ILE A 123 4.52 -5.45 11.57
CA ILE A 123 4.36 -4.15 12.22
C ILE A 123 4.40 -3.07 11.14
N GLY A 124 3.29 -2.34 11.00
CA GLY A 124 3.15 -1.25 10.03
C GLY A 124 3.36 0.10 10.69
N LEU A 125 4.10 0.99 10.01
CA LEU A 125 4.21 2.39 10.38
C LEU A 125 3.48 3.22 9.32
N ARG A 126 2.45 3.96 9.73
CA ARG A 126 1.75 4.91 8.85
C ARG A 126 2.30 6.31 9.09
N ILE A 127 2.98 6.85 8.08
CA ILE A 127 3.48 8.22 8.06
C ILE A 127 2.58 9.01 7.12
N LYS A 128 2.01 10.11 7.63
CA LYS A 128 1.28 11.06 6.80
C LYS A 128 2.25 12.16 6.37
N GLU A 129 2.30 12.43 5.08
CA GLU A 129 3.09 13.49 4.47
C GLU A 129 2.15 14.37 3.64
N GLU A 130 2.34 15.69 3.72
CA GLU A 130 1.60 16.65 2.91
C GLU A 130 2.51 17.08 1.75
N THR A 131 2.04 16.90 0.52
CA THR A 131 2.75 17.32 -0.69
C THR A 131 1.89 18.28 -1.49
N GLU A 132 2.51 19.33 -2.03
CA GLU A 132 1.85 20.27 -2.92
C GLU A 132 1.95 19.77 -4.35
N ILE A 133 0.80 19.49 -4.94
CA ILE A 133 0.68 18.98 -6.31
C ILE A 133 0.02 20.05 -7.18
N ILE A 134 0.58 20.27 -8.37
CA ILE A 134 -0.01 21.14 -9.40
C ILE A 134 -0.54 20.23 -10.50
N GLU A 135 -1.84 20.31 -10.80
CA GLU A 135 -2.47 19.56 -11.87
C GLU A 135 -3.08 20.52 -12.88
N GLY A 136 -2.89 20.25 -14.17
CA GLY A 136 -3.44 21.07 -15.24
C GLY A 136 -3.16 20.52 -16.64
N GLU A 137 -3.91 21.04 -17.61
CA GLU A 137 -3.67 20.81 -19.03
C GLU A 137 -2.57 21.77 -19.51
N VAL A 138 -1.60 21.24 -20.25
CA VAL A 138 -0.53 22.04 -20.83
C VAL A 138 -1.04 22.74 -22.10
N VAL A 139 -1.08 24.06 -22.09
CA VAL A 139 -1.50 24.86 -23.27
C VAL A 139 -0.31 25.12 -24.19
N GLU A 140 0.82 25.51 -23.62
CA GLU A 140 2.02 25.84 -24.39
C GLU A 140 3.30 25.52 -23.60
N ILE A 141 4.33 25.05 -24.31
CA ILE A 141 5.66 24.79 -23.77
C ILE A 141 6.68 25.55 -24.61
N GLN A 142 7.43 26.44 -23.99
CA GLN A 142 8.54 27.16 -24.60
C GLN A 142 9.83 26.72 -23.91
N ILE A 143 10.81 26.21 -24.67
CA ILE A 143 12.11 25.78 -24.13
C ILE A 143 13.20 26.50 -24.92
N ASP A 144 13.90 27.42 -24.25
CA ASP A 144 15.04 28.11 -24.82
C ASP A 144 16.29 27.25 -24.62
N ARG A 145 16.84 26.75 -25.72
CA ARG A 145 18.14 26.09 -25.75
C ARG A 145 19.21 27.06 -26.27
N PRO A 146 20.31 27.27 -25.53
CA PRO A 146 21.43 28.05 -26.05
C PRO A 146 22.05 27.35 -27.26
N ALA A 147 22.35 28.12 -28.31
CA ALA A 147 22.81 27.64 -29.62
C ALA A 147 24.12 26.81 -29.57
N THR A 148 24.91 26.95 -28.50
CA THR A 148 26.17 26.23 -28.30
C THR A 148 25.98 24.85 -27.65
N GLY A 149 24.77 24.47 -27.25
CA GLY A 149 24.47 23.16 -26.62
C GLY A 149 24.99 23.00 -25.19
N THR A 150 25.87 23.89 -24.74
CA THR A 150 26.45 23.95 -23.38
C THR A 150 25.94 25.18 -22.64
N GLY A 151 24.78 25.05 -21.99
CA GLY A 151 24.23 26.10 -21.14
C GLY A 151 22.97 25.67 -20.41
N GLN A 152 22.57 26.46 -19.40
CA GLN A 152 21.33 26.20 -18.65
C GLN A 152 20.14 26.39 -19.59
N LYS A 153 19.32 25.34 -19.73
CA LYS A 153 18.03 25.44 -20.41
C LYS A 153 17.06 26.16 -19.48
N VAL A 154 16.41 27.18 -19.99
CA VAL A 154 15.32 27.88 -19.31
C VAL A 154 14.08 27.70 -20.18
N GLY A 155 12.94 27.47 -19.56
CA GLY A 155 11.70 27.27 -20.29
C GLY A 155 10.54 27.91 -19.56
N LYS A 156 9.42 28.04 -20.25
CA LYS A 156 8.14 28.47 -19.69
C LYS A 156 7.08 27.47 -20.10
N VAL A 157 6.19 27.14 -19.17
CA VAL A 157 5.01 26.35 -19.46
C VAL A 157 3.77 27.12 -19.04
N THR A 158 2.79 27.14 -19.92
CA THR A 158 1.46 27.66 -19.63
C THR A 158 0.57 26.47 -19.33
N MET A 159 0.05 26.41 -18.12
CA MET A 159 -0.91 25.37 -17.71
C MET A 159 -2.26 25.99 -17.42
N LYS A 160 -3.31 25.22 -17.70
CA LYS A 160 -4.69 25.66 -17.56
C LYS A 160 -5.53 24.61 -16.85
N THR A 161 -6.37 25.09 -15.94
CA THR A 161 -7.49 24.35 -15.36
C THR A 161 -8.79 24.99 -15.83
N THR A 162 -9.94 24.47 -15.40
CA THR A 162 -11.24 25.07 -15.73
C THR A 162 -11.36 26.52 -15.27
N ASP A 163 -10.70 26.87 -14.15
CA ASP A 163 -10.92 28.14 -13.45
C ASP A 163 -9.69 29.08 -13.51
N MET A 164 -8.48 28.54 -13.72
CA MET A 164 -7.24 29.31 -13.69
C MET A 164 -6.31 28.95 -14.83
N GLU A 165 -5.62 29.96 -15.35
CA GLU A 165 -4.55 29.83 -16.33
C GLU A 165 -3.29 30.46 -15.73
N THR A 166 -2.23 29.67 -15.61
CA THR A 166 -1.00 30.05 -14.91
C THR A 166 0.24 29.73 -15.73
N ASN A 167 1.15 30.70 -15.77
CA ASN A 167 2.45 30.58 -16.42
C ASN A 167 3.51 30.23 -15.38
N TYR A 168 4.25 29.15 -15.60
CA TYR A 168 5.34 28.72 -14.74
C TYR A 168 6.66 28.79 -15.49
N ASP A 169 7.68 29.36 -14.84
CA ASP A 169 9.06 29.29 -15.34
C ASP A 169 9.66 27.93 -14.94
N LEU A 170 10.15 27.19 -15.93
CA LEU A 170 10.73 25.87 -15.79
C LEU A 170 12.25 25.95 -15.59
N GLY A 171 12.73 25.27 -14.55
CA GLY A 171 14.15 25.01 -14.34
C GLY A 171 14.66 23.83 -15.18
N ASN A 172 15.98 23.74 -15.35
CA ASN A 172 16.62 22.72 -16.19
C ASN A 172 16.23 21.26 -15.85
N LYS A 173 16.01 20.94 -14.56
CA LYS A 173 15.59 19.59 -14.12
C LYS A 173 14.19 19.21 -14.61
N ILE A 174 13.23 20.15 -14.55
CA ILE A 174 11.86 19.91 -14.98
C ILE A 174 11.81 19.82 -16.51
N ILE A 175 12.57 20.66 -17.21
CA ILE A 175 12.70 20.61 -18.68
C ILE A 175 13.20 19.23 -19.14
N GLU A 176 14.16 18.63 -18.43
CA GLU A 176 14.64 17.29 -18.75
C GLU A 176 13.59 16.21 -18.51
N CYS A 177 12.74 16.35 -17.48
CA CYS A 177 11.60 15.47 -17.25
C CYS A 177 10.56 15.59 -18.37
N PHE A 178 10.22 16.82 -18.78
CA PHE A 178 9.28 17.08 -19.88
C PHE A 178 9.77 16.48 -21.21
N ILE A 179 11.06 16.60 -21.51
CA ILE A 179 11.66 16.00 -22.70
C ILE A 179 11.69 14.47 -22.61
N LYS A 180 11.96 13.92 -21.42
CA LYS A 180 12.02 12.47 -21.18
C LYS A 180 10.64 11.82 -21.33
N GLU A 181 9.61 12.45 -20.77
CA GLU A 181 8.21 11.99 -20.86
C GLU A 181 7.53 12.40 -22.16
N LYS A 182 8.17 13.28 -22.95
CA LYS A 182 7.69 13.80 -24.24
C LYS A 182 6.33 14.50 -24.13
N ILE A 183 6.20 15.33 -23.10
CA ILE A 183 4.99 16.11 -22.84
C ILE A 183 4.74 17.08 -24.01
N GLN A 184 3.51 17.15 -24.48
CA GLN A 184 3.04 18.01 -25.55
C GLN A 184 1.92 18.94 -25.08
N ALA A 185 1.63 19.96 -25.88
CA ALA A 185 0.44 20.78 -25.66
C ALA A 185 -0.82 19.93 -25.83
N GLY A 186 -1.74 20.03 -24.88
CA GLY A 186 -2.95 19.22 -24.74
C GLY A 186 -2.84 18.08 -23.72
N ASP A 187 -1.65 17.80 -23.18
CA ASP A 187 -1.48 16.76 -22.16
C ASP A 187 -1.92 17.26 -20.77
N ILE A 188 -2.58 16.38 -20.01
CA ILE A 188 -2.92 16.63 -18.61
C ILE A 188 -1.79 16.07 -17.76
N ILE A 189 -1.13 16.95 -17.00
CA ILE A 189 0.05 16.60 -16.21
C ILE A 189 -0.15 16.94 -14.75
N THR A 190 0.56 16.20 -13.90
CA THR A 190 0.56 16.37 -12.46
C THR A 190 2.01 16.53 -12.01
N ILE A 191 2.35 17.69 -11.45
CA ILE A 191 3.70 18.03 -11.01
C ILE A 191 3.72 18.11 -9.49
N ASP A 192 4.58 17.32 -8.85
CA ASP A 192 4.86 17.49 -7.43
C ASP A 192 5.92 18.58 -7.22
N LYS A 193 5.58 19.65 -6.49
CA LYS A 193 6.51 20.76 -6.25
C LYS A 193 7.74 20.34 -5.44
N ALA A 194 7.61 19.36 -4.55
CA ALA A 194 8.69 18.95 -3.66
C ALA A 194 9.73 18.09 -4.39
N SER A 195 9.28 17.16 -5.23
CA SER A 195 10.18 16.26 -5.98
C SER A 195 10.56 16.77 -7.37
N GLY A 196 9.76 17.68 -7.95
CA GLY A 196 9.95 18.20 -9.30
C GLY A 196 9.79 17.13 -10.39
N LYS A 197 9.08 16.05 -10.06
CA LYS A 197 8.69 14.97 -10.96
C LYS A 197 7.21 15.06 -11.29
#